data_AF-A0A094EH62-F1
#
_entry.id   AF-A0A094EH62-F1
#
_cell.length_a   1.000
_cell.length_b   1.000
_cell.length_c   1.000
_cell.angle_alpha   90.00
_cell.angle_beta   90.00
_cell.angle_gamma   90.00
#
_symmetry.space_group_name_H-M   'P 1'
#
loop_
_entity.id
_entity.type
_entity.pdbx_description
1 polymer ?
#
loop_
_entity_poly.entity_id
_entity_poly.type
_entity_poly.pdbx_seq_one_letter_code
_entity_poly.pdbx_strand_id
1 'polypeptide(L)'
;MSFPTAPNASVPHLAVNADMGNFVYAVSQMPPGKSYMAAGTECSWSEFIRLWSKETGVPAAYKEVTLEQFIEMVPDKEFGAEAGDMFAYSSDPGYDGGDETLLRAEDIRKAGIDCPMTSLEEYMKEEDWSAILGQ
;
A
#
# COMPACT_ATOMS: atom_id res chain seq x y z
N MET A 1 11.36 -6.84 6.57
CA MET A 1 10.58 -6.84 5.30
C MET A 1 11.55 -6.52 4.18
N SER A 2 11.59 -7.33 3.12
CA SER A 2 12.62 -7.22 2.06
C SER A 2 12.00 -7.26 0.66
N PHE A 3 11.98 -6.14 -0.05
CA PHE A 3 11.40 -6.01 -1.39
C PHE A 3 12.35 -5.25 -2.33
N PRO A 4 12.19 -5.40 -3.66
CA PRO A 4 12.91 -4.59 -4.64
C PRO A 4 12.32 -3.18 -4.84
N THR A 5 11.67 -2.63 -3.81
CA THR A 5 11.16 -1.26 -3.81
C THR A 5 12.16 -0.32 -3.13
N ALA A 6 12.36 0.89 -3.67
CA ALA A 6 13.17 1.91 -3.03
C ALA A 6 12.62 2.24 -1.62
N PRO A 7 13.46 2.35 -0.57
CA PRO A 7 13.02 2.48 0.82
C PRO A 7 12.08 3.64 1.13
N ASN A 8 12.12 4.69 0.30
CA ASN A 8 11.37 5.93 0.47
C ASN A 8 10.33 6.15 -0.64
N ALA A 9 10.13 5.20 -1.55
CA ALA A 9 9.07 5.32 -2.56
C ALA A 9 7.70 5.36 -1.88
N SER A 10 6.80 6.22 -2.36
CA SER A 10 5.44 6.32 -1.84
C SER A 10 4.60 5.16 -2.36
N VAL A 11 3.94 4.44 -1.47
CA VAL A 11 3.07 3.30 -1.79
C VAL A 11 1.70 3.53 -1.14
N PRO A 12 0.59 3.36 -1.88
CA PRO A 12 -0.74 3.45 -1.31
C PRO A 12 -1.06 2.19 -0.49
N HIS A 13 -1.55 2.40 0.72
CA HIS A 13 -2.05 1.35 1.60
C HIS A 13 -3.56 1.51 1.81
N LEU A 14 -4.29 0.41 1.67
CA LEU A 14 -5.75 0.39 1.68
C LEU A 14 -6.26 -0.75 2.58
N ALA A 15 -7.12 -0.42 3.55
CA ALA A 15 -7.86 -1.42 4.31
C ALA A 15 -9.04 -1.93 3.47
N VAL A 16 -8.77 -2.86 2.55
CA VAL A 16 -9.70 -3.27 1.47
C VAL A 16 -11.11 -3.59 2.00
N ASN A 17 -11.20 -4.37 3.07
CA ASN A 17 -12.48 -4.82 3.63
C ASN A 17 -13.30 -3.68 4.27
N ALA A 18 -12.63 -2.68 4.83
CA ALA A 18 -13.27 -1.54 5.49
C ALA A 18 -13.62 -0.42 4.50
N ASP A 19 -12.76 -0.17 3.51
CA ASP A 19 -12.78 1.08 2.75
C ASP A 19 -13.28 0.95 1.31
N MET A 20 -13.13 -0.21 0.66
CA MET A 20 -13.41 -0.33 -0.78
C MET A 20 -14.85 0.07 -1.14
N GLY A 21 -15.82 -0.35 -0.32
CA GLY A 21 -17.23 -0.01 -0.53
C GLY A 21 -17.49 1.50 -0.42
N ASN A 22 -16.96 2.14 0.62
CA ASN A 22 -17.10 3.58 0.85
C ASN A 22 -16.44 4.38 -0.28
N PHE A 23 -15.23 3.98 -0.69
CA PHE A 23 -14.50 4.65 -1.76
C PHE A 23 -15.23 4.56 -3.10
N VAL A 24 -15.68 3.37 -3.51
CA VAL A 24 -16.43 3.19 -4.76
C VAL A 24 -17.75 3.96 -4.73
N TYR A 25 -18.46 3.98 -3.60
CA TYR A 25 -19.67 4.78 -3.44
C TYR A 25 -19.40 6.28 -3.59
N ALA A 26 -18.30 6.79 -3.02
CA ALA A 26 -17.91 8.18 -3.17
C ALA A 26 -17.51 8.52 -4.63
N VAL A 27 -16.77 7.63 -5.30
CA VAL A 27 -16.43 7.76 -6.73
C VAL A 27 -17.68 7.81 -7.61
N SER A 28 -18.72 7.03 -7.29
CA SER A 28 -19.98 7.03 -8.07
C SER A 28 -20.72 8.36 -8.08
N GLN A 29 -20.41 9.26 -7.13
CA GLN A 29 -21.00 10.59 -7.03
C GLN A 29 -20.18 11.66 -7.76
N MET A 30 -18.97 11.31 -8.22
CA MET A 30 -18.12 12.20 -9.00
C MET A 30 -18.52 12.20 -10.49
N PRO A 31 -18.18 13.27 -11.25
CA PRO A 31 -18.37 13.27 -12.69
C PRO A 31 -17.64 12.11 -13.38
N PRO A 32 -18.19 11.58 -14.49
CA PRO A 32 -17.57 10.47 -15.23
C PRO A 32 -16.26 10.89 -15.91
N GLY A 33 -15.47 9.91 -16.36
CA GLY A 33 -14.25 10.15 -17.15
C GLY A 33 -13.01 10.53 -16.33
N LYS A 34 -13.00 10.19 -15.03
CA LYS A 34 -11.89 10.43 -14.10
C LYS A 34 -11.26 9.09 -13.67
N SER A 35 -9.99 9.14 -13.29
CA SER A 35 -9.23 8.02 -12.74
C SER A 35 -8.95 8.25 -11.26
N TYR A 36 -8.89 7.17 -10.48
CA TYR A 36 -8.85 7.25 -9.02
C TYR A 36 -7.85 6.26 -8.45
N MET A 37 -7.23 6.63 -7.33
CA MET A 37 -6.41 5.73 -6.51
C MET A 37 -6.93 5.72 -5.08
N ALA A 38 -7.33 4.54 -4.61
CA ALA A 38 -7.79 4.34 -3.25
C ALA A 38 -6.60 4.16 -2.32
N ALA A 39 -6.52 5.00 -1.29
CA ALA A 39 -5.55 4.86 -0.21
C ALA A 39 -6.13 5.46 1.07
N GLY A 40 -5.97 4.74 2.18
CA GLY A 40 -6.17 5.29 3.52
C GLY A 40 -4.92 5.96 4.07
N THR A 41 -3.74 5.52 3.61
CA THR A 41 -2.45 6.17 3.89
C THR A 41 -1.52 5.93 2.72
N GLU A 42 -0.73 6.93 2.36
CA GLU A 42 0.41 6.77 1.46
C GLU A 42 1.69 6.93 2.27
N CYS A 43 2.52 5.89 2.26
CA CYS A 43 3.83 5.92 2.89
C CYS A 43 4.77 4.92 2.22
N SER A 44 6.04 4.92 2.61
CA SER A 44 6.97 3.91 2.11
C SER A 44 6.89 2.61 2.88
N TRP A 45 7.43 1.53 2.32
CA TRP A 45 7.59 0.26 3.05
C TRP A 45 8.46 0.38 4.30
N SER A 46 9.39 1.35 4.35
CA SER A 46 10.15 1.67 5.56
C SER A 46 9.25 2.20 6.67
N GLU A 47 8.31 3.09 6.34
CA GLU A 47 7.34 3.60 7.31
C GLU A 47 6.30 2.56 7.68
N PHE A 48 5.83 1.76 6.71
CA PHE A 48 4.95 0.62 6.97
C PHE A 48 5.54 -0.31 8.03
N ILE A 49 6.77 -0.80 7.82
CA ILE A 49 7.36 -1.76 8.76
C ILE A 49 7.74 -1.11 10.09
N ARG A 50 8.04 0.19 10.11
CA ARG A 50 8.26 0.95 11.34
C ARG A 50 6.97 1.03 12.18
N LEU A 51 5.84 1.32 11.55
CA LEU A 51 4.53 1.34 12.22
C LEU A 51 4.15 -0.05 12.71
N TRP A 52 4.32 -1.08 11.86
CA TRP A 52 4.05 -2.47 12.26
C TRP A 52 4.88 -2.89 13.48
N SER A 53 6.18 -2.57 13.47
CA SER A 53 7.11 -2.83 14.58
C SER A 53 6.68 -2.12 15.87
N LYS A 54 6.21 -0.87 15.75
CA LYS A 54 5.68 -0.09 16.89
C LYS A 54 4.41 -0.73 17.47
N GLU A 55 3.44 -1.09 16.65
CA GLU A 55 2.14 -1.59 17.12
C GLU A 55 2.22 -3.04 17.64
N THR A 56 3.06 -3.88 17.03
CA THR A 56 3.23 -5.29 17.46
C THR A 56 4.29 -5.49 18.54
N GLY A 57 5.18 -4.51 18.74
CA GLY A 57 6.35 -4.62 19.62
C GLY A 57 7.47 -5.52 19.09
N VAL A 58 7.36 -6.05 17.87
CA VAL A 58 8.36 -6.92 17.25
C VAL A 58 9.38 -6.09 16.48
N PRO A 59 10.68 -6.15 16.81
CA PRO A 59 11.70 -5.41 16.08
C PRO A 59 11.76 -5.83 14.61
N ALA A 60 11.41 -4.91 13.72
CA ALA A 60 11.53 -5.10 12.29
C ALA A 60 12.05 -3.84 11.57
N ALA A 61 12.70 -4.07 10.44
CA ALA A 61 13.23 -3.03 9.57
C ALA A 61 13.00 -3.40 8.10
N TYR A 62 13.05 -2.38 7.25
CA TYR A 62 12.99 -2.55 5.80
C TYR A 62 14.40 -2.77 5.24
N LYS A 63 14.49 -3.63 4.23
CA LYS A 63 15.71 -3.86 3.47
C LYS A 63 15.37 -3.90 1.99
N GLU A 64 15.87 -2.94 1.23
CA GLU A 64 15.85 -3.04 -0.22
C GLU A 64 16.76 -4.20 -0.67
N VAL A 65 16.28 -4.99 -1.62
CA VAL A 65 17.00 -6.12 -2.24
C VAL A 65 16.91 -6.00 -3.75
N THR A 66 17.79 -6.67 -4.49
CA THR A 66 17.63 -6.73 -5.95
C THR A 66 16.46 -7.63 -6.33
N LEU A 67 15.97 -7.50 -7.57
CA LEU A 67 14.93 -8.37 -8.11
C LEU A 67 15.35 -9.85 -8.06
N GLU A 68 16.59 -10.15 -8.43
CA GLU A 68 17.13 -11.51 -8.40
C GLU A 68 17.18 -12.05 -6.98
N GLN A 69 17.59 -11.23 -6.01
CA GLN A 69 17.58 -11.61 -4.60
C GLN A 69 16.16 -11.90 -4.10
N PHE A 70 15.17 -11.12 -4.53
CA PHE A 70 13.77 -11.36 -4.19
C PHE A 70 13.26 -12.68 -4.77
N ILE A 71 13.48 -12.92 -6.07
CA ILE A 71 13.15 -14.19 -6.73
C ILE A 71 13.82 -15.37 -6.01
N GLU A 72 15.06 -15.19 -5.53
CA GLU A 72 15.75 -16.24 -4.79
C GLU A 72 15.13 -16.56 -3.43
N MET A 73 14.56 -15.56 -2.75
CA MET A 73 13.89 -15.72 -1.44
C MET A 73 12.50 -16.35 -1.56
N VAL A 74 11.83 -16.25 -2.71
CA VAL A 74 10.48 -16.77 -2.91
C VAL A 74 10.53 -18.25 -3.33
N PRO A 75 9.70 -19.14 -2.72
CA PRO A 75 9.69 -20.57 -3.06
C PRO A 75 9.34 -20.86 -4.53
N ASP A 76 8.39 -20.11 -5.08
CA ASP A 76 7.99 -20.18 -6.48
C ASP A 76 8.67 -19.03 -7.26
N LYS A 77 9.55 -19.39 -8.21
CA LYS A 77 10.38 -18.43 -8.94
C LYS A 77 9.58 -17.57 -9.91
N GLU A 78 8.55 -18.13 -10.54
CA GLU A 78 7.71 -17.38 -11.49
C GLU A 78 6.83 -16.38 -10.72
N PHE A 79 6.28 -16.80 -9.58
CA PHE A 79 5.60 -15.87 -8.67
C PHE A 79 6.55 -14.78 -8.15
N GLY A 80 7.78 -15.16 -7.78
CA GLY A 80 8.82 -14.22 -7.36
C GLY A 80 9.17 -13.19 -8.42
N ALA A 81 9.20 -13.58 -9.70
CA ALA A 81 9.47 -12.68 -10.82
C ALA A 81 8.34 -11.66 -10.98
N GLU A 82 7.09 -12.11 -11.11
CA GLU A 82 5.92 -11.24 -11.28
C GLU A 82 5.72 -10.29 -10.08
N ALA A 83 5.79 -10.81 -8.85
CA ALA A 83 5.66 -9.98 -7.65
C ALA A 83 6.85 -9.02 -7.49
N GLY A 84 8.06 -9.47 -7.85
CA GLY A 84 9.27 -8.66 -7.82
C GLY A 84 9.18 -7.48 -8.79
N ASP A 85 8.72 -7.69 -10.01
CA ASP A 85 8.48 -6.64 -11.00
C ASP A 85 7.44 -5.63 -10.50
N MET A 86 6.33 -6.10 -9.90
CA MET A 86 5.32 -5.24 -9.29
C MET A 86 5.90 -4.35 -8.16
N PHE A 87 6.75 -4.92 -7.29
CA PHE A 87 7.42 -4.15 -6.23
C PHE A 87 8.45 -3.17 -6.78
N ALA A 88 9.21 -3.54 -7.82
CA ALA A 88 10.18 -2.68 -8.45
C ALA A 88 9.51 -1.48 -9.14
N TYR A 89 8.41 -1.73 -9.87
CA TYR A 89 7.60 -0.72 -10.54
C TYR A 89 7.12 0.40 -9.60
N SER A 90 6.83 0.03 -8.34
CA SER A 90 6.41 0.98 -7.31
C SER A 90 7.48 2.04 -6.96
N SER A 91 8.73 1.85 -7.40
CA SER A 91 9.83 2.81 -7.21
C SER A 91 10.00 3.74 -8.41
N ASP A 92 9.95 3.17 -9.61
CA ASP A 92 10.14 3.86 -10.89
C ASP A 92 9.31 3.12 -11.96
N PRO A 93 8.25 3.73 -12.51
CA PRO A 93 7.86 5.15 -12.36
C PRO A 93 7.14 5.51 -11.04
N GLY A 94 6.71 4.52 -10.25
CA GLY A 94 5.85 4.72 -9.08
C GLY A 94 4.61 3.84 -9.13
N TYR A 95 3.94 3.59 -7.99
CA TYR A 95 2.76 2.72 -7.95
C TYR A 95 1.62 3.21 -8.86
N ASP A 96 1.47 4.52 -8.97
CA ASP A 96 0.52 5.21 -9.85
C ASP A 96 0.98 5.28 -11.32
N GLY A 97 2.11 4.69 -11.66
CA GLY A 97 2.70 4.78 -12.99
C GLY A 97 3.27 6.14 -13.34
N GLY A 98 3.43 7.05 -12.36
CA GLY A 98 3.75 8.46 -12.59
C GLY A 98 2.56 9.29 -13.07
N ASP A 99 1.32 8.79 -12.93
CA ASP A 99 0.11 9.53 -13.31
C ASP A 99 -0.31 10.54 -12.22
N GLU A 100 0.05 11.80 -12.45
CA GLU A 100 -0.32 12.92 -11.57
C GLU A 100 -1.81 13.31 -11.65
N THR A 101 -2.61 12.69 -12.53
CA THR A 101 -4.04 13.02 -12.72
C THR A 101 -4.99 12.20 -11.85
N LEU A 102 -4.47 11.18 -11.14
CA LEU A 102 -5.28 10.32 -10.28
C LEU A 102 -5.87 11.10 -9.11
N LEU A 103 -7.19 11.03 -8.96
CA LEU A 103 -7.88 11.61 -7.82
C LEU A 103 -7.86 10.67 -6.63
N ARG A 104 -7.69 11.22 -5.44
CA ARG A 104 -7.66 10.46 -4.19
C ARG A 104 -8.84 10.83 -3.30
N ALA A 105 -8.97 10.10 -2.19
CA ALA A 105 -10.05 10.35 -1.23
C ALA A 105 -10.10 11.80 -0.74
N GLU A 106 -8.94 12.48 -0.64
CA GLU A 106 -8.89 13.91 -0.30
C GLU A 106 -9.55 14.80 -1.36
N ASP A 107 -9.37 14.51 -2.65
CA ASP A 107 -9.97 15.29 -3.73
C ASP A 107 -11.49 15.08 -3.80
N ILE A 108 -11.95 13.86 -3.52
CA ILE A 108 -13.38 13.55 -3.37
C ILE A 108 -13.98 14.35 -2.20
N ARG A 109 -13.28 14.42 -1.06
CA ARG A 109 -13.69 15.25 0.10
C ARG A 109 -13.69 16.74 -0.22
N LYS A 110 -12.70 17.25 -0.97
CA LYS A 110 -12.66 18.64 -1.46
C LYS A 110 -13.85 18.96 -2.38
N ALA A 111 -14.40 17.97 -3.08
CA ALA A 111 -15.62 18.10 -3.87
C ALA A 111 -16.92 18.07 -3.03
N GLY A 112 -16.82 17.98 -1.70
CA GLY A 112 -17.96 17.96 -0.78
C GLY A 112 -18.63 16.59 -0.62
N ILE A 113 -17.97 15.51 -1.07
CA ILE A 113 -18.47 14.14 -0.95
C ILE A 113 -17.74 13.45 0.19
N ASP A 114 -18.47 12.84 1.11
CA ASP A 114 -17.85 12.06 2.18
C ASP A 114 -17.16 10.81 1.60
N CYS A 115 -15.92 10.59 2.04
CA CYS A 115 -15.09 9.48 1.60
C CYS A 115 -14.18 9.07 2.77
N PRO A 116 -14.74 8.39 3.79
CA PRO A 116 -13.97 7.90 4.93
C PRO A 116 -13.02 6.80 4.45
N MET A 117 -11.78 6.85 4.94
CA MET A 117 -10.75 5.85 4.67
C MET A 117 -10.03 5.55 5.99
N THR A 118 -9.72 4.29 6.23
CA THR A 118 -9.03 3.81 7.43
C THR A 118 -7.54 4.08 7.28
N SER A 119 -6.93 4.77 8.24
CA SER A 119 -5.48 5.00 8.20
C SER A 119 -4.70 3.70 8.43
N LEU A 120 -3.45 3.67 7.98
CA LEU A 120 -2.59 2.51 8.20
C LEU A 120 -2.34 2.23 9.70
N GLU A 121 -2.23 3.29 10.51
CA GLU A 121 -2.04 3.14 11.96
C GLU A 121 -3.30 2.55 12.65
N GLU A 122 -4.50 2.98 12.24
CA GLU A 122 -5.76 2.40 12.72
C GLU A 122 -5.87 0.93 12.31
N TYR A 123 -5.62 0.61 11.04
CA TYR A 123 -5.61 -0.77 10.55
C TYR A 123 -4.65 -1.65 11.37
N MET A 124 -3.41 -1.19 11.60
CA MET A 124 -2.41 -1.97 12.34
C MET A 124 -2.80 -2.25 13.79
N LYS A 125 -3.56 -1.36 14.43
CA LYS A 125 -4.06 -1.54 15.80
C LYS A 125 -5.22 -2.53 15.89
N GLU A 126 -6.07 -2.56 14.88
CA GLU A 126 -7.27 -3.41 14.85
C GLU A 126 -6.99 -4.82 14.31
N GLU A 127 -5.96 -4.97 13.48
CA GLU A 127 -5.62 -6.24 12.84
C GLU A 127 -5.13 -7.31 13.84
N ASP A 128 -5.61 -8.55 13.66
CA ASP A 128 -5.12 -9.72 14.40
C ASP A 128 -3.86 -10.29 13.74
N TRP A 129 -2.70 -9.94 14.31
CA TRP A 129 -1.40 -10.39 13.81
C TRP A 129 -1.01 -11.82 14.22
N SER A 130 -1.87 -12.57 14.91
CA SER A 130 -1.53 -13.91 15.46
C SER A 130 -1.05 -14.90 14.38
N ALA A 131 -1.58 -14.81 13.16
CA ALA A 131 -1.17 -15.66 12.03
C ALA A 131 0.27 -15.40 11.54
N ILE A 132 0.81 -14.20 11.78
CA ILE A 132 2.18 -13.81 11.43
C ILE A 132 3.12 -14.02 12.60
N LEU A 133 2.69 -13.67 13.81
CA LEU A 133 3.51 -13.76 15.03
C LEU A 133 3.63 -15.18 15.58
N GLY A 134 2.73 -16.08 15.20
CA GLY A 134 2.74 -17.48 15.62
C GLY A 134 3.61 -18.42 14.79
N GLN A 135 4.36 -17.90 13.80
CA GLN A 135 5.29 -18.67 12.96
C GLN A 135 6.72 -18.61 13.52
#